data_AF-A0A1F8LLE2-F1
#
_entry.id   AF-A0A1F8LLE2-F1
#
_cell.length_a   1.000
_cell.length_b   1.000
_cell.length_c   1.000
_cell.angle_alpha   90.00
_cell.angle_beta   90.00
_cell.angle_gamma   90.00
#
_symmetry.space_group_name_H-M   'P 1'
#
loop_
_entity.id
_entity.type
_entity.pdbx_description
1 polymer ?
#
loop_
_entity_poly.entity_id
_entity_poly.type
_entity_poly.pdbx_seq_one_letter_code
_entity_poly.pdbx_strand_id
1 'polypeptide(L)'
;MGRVPITLMGFRCERCSHEWFPKKENKEPRVCPRCKSPYWNVPKTKSPMSYQEFANTIKSVLDKEGNPMTWTEIRTKAHLPQKWPNNKWVYRMEDNIGLVREKDHNGIIRWRIQ
;
A
#
# COMPACT_ATOMS: atom_id res chain seq x y z
N MET A 1 -29.81 -7.55 -45.29
CA MET A 1 -29.71 -6.59 -44.17
C MET A 1 -28.27 -6.08 -44.10
N GLY A 2 -28.05 -4.77 -44.22
CA GLY A 2 -26.72 -4.18 -44.11
C GLY A 2 -26.25 -4.14 -42.66
N ARG A 3 -24.98 -4.45 -42.41
CA ARG A 3 -24.32 -4.27 -41.11
C ARG A 3 -23.35 -3.11 -41.23
N VAL A 4 -23.38 -2.20 -40.26
CA VAL A 4 -22.43 -1.09 -40.14
C VAL A 4 -21.75 -1.15 -38.77
N PRO A 5 -20.45 -0.82 -38.66
CA PRO A 5 -19.78 -0.75 -37.37
C PRO A 5 -20.29 0.47 -36.58
N ILE A 6 -20.60 0.26 -35.30
CA ILE A 6 -20.94 1.34 -34.35
C ILE A 6 -19.82 1.48 -33.31
N THR A 7 -19.38 2.70 -33.07
CA THR A 7 -18.42 3.04 -32.01
C THR A 7 -19.18 3.53 -30.79
N LEU A 8 -19.00 2.90 -29.64
CA LEU A 8 -19.65 3.28 -28.38
C LEU A 8 -18.61 3.77 -27.37
N MET A 9 -18.95 4.83 -26.64
CA MET A 9 -18.14 5.31 -25.51
C MET A 9 -18.46 4.50 -24.25
N GLY A 10 -17.42 3.94 -23.64
CA GLY A 10 -17.52 3.13 -22.42
C GLY A 10 -16.71 3.72 -21.25
N PHE A 11 -16.83 3.10 -20.09
CA PHE A 11 -16.05 3.41 -18.90
C PHE A 11 -15.03 2.31 -18.64
N ARG A 12 -13.85 2.70 -18.14
CA ARG A 12 -12.81 1.80 -17.66
C ARG A 12 -12.56 2.07 -16.18
N CYS A 13 -12.45 1.02 -15.38
CA CYS A 13 -12.11 1.15 -13.97
C CYS A 13 -10.60 1.20 -13.75
N GLU A 14 -10.11 2.30 -13.19
CA GLU A 14 -8.71 2.54 -12.81
C GLU A 14 -8.19 1.65 -11.66
N ARG A 15 -9.04 0.79 -11.09
CA ARG A 15 -8.68 -0.12 -9.99
C ARG A 15 -8.61 -1.58 -10.38
N CYS A 16 -9.49 -2.04 -11.26
CA CYS A 16 -9.59 -3.44 -11.68
C CYS A 16 -9.53 -3.64 -13.20
N SER A 17 -9.33 -2.56 -13.96
CA SER A 17 -9.24 -2.55 -15.43
C SER A 17 -10.47 -3.12 -16.16
N HIS A 18 -11.61 -3.23 -15.47
CA HIS A 18 -12.84 -3.66 -16.12
C HIS A 18 -13.41 -2.54 -16.99
N GLU A 19 -13.84 -2.91 -18.20
CA GLU A 19 -14.46 -2.01 -19.17
C GLU A 19 -15.95 -2.36 -19.29
N TRP A 20 -16.81 -1.34 -19.34
CA TRP A 20 -18.26 -1.54 -19.49
C TRP A 20 -18.92 -0.38 -20.22
N PHE A 21 -20.03 -0.69 -20.88
CA PHE A 21 -20.90 0.30 -21.51
C PHE A 21 -22.02 0.71 -20.55
N PRO A 22 -22.35 2.01 -20.43
CA PRO A 22 -23.46 2.46 -19.61
C PRO A 22 -24.81 2.04 -20.21
N LYS A 23 -25.75 1.62 -19.35
CA LYS A 23 -27.12 1.28 -19.76
C LYS A 23 -28.00 2.50 -20.04
N LYS A 24 -27.64 3.66 -19.49
CA LYS A 24 -28.34 4.94 -19.68
C LYS A 24 -27.36 5.96 -20.21
N GLU A 25 -27.77 6.67 -21.24
CA GLU A 25 -27.01 7.75 -21.84
C GLU A 25 -26.80 8.87 -20.80
N ASN A 26 -25.60 9.46 -20.77
CA ASN A 26 -25.24 10.65 -19.98
C ASN A 26 -25.23 10.56 -18.44
N LYS A 27 -25.20 9.37 -17.82
CA LYS A 27 -24.98 9.26 -16.36
C LYS A 27 -23.71 8.51 -16.00
N GLU A 28 -22.79 9.20 -15.32
CA GLU A 28 -21.61 8.57 -14.74
C GLU A 28 -22.00 7.49 -13.72
N PRO A 29 -21.38 6.31 -13.78
CA PRO A 29 -21.66 5.25 -12.82
C PRO A 29 -21.14 5.65 -11.44
N ARG A 30 -21.92 5.32 -10.39
CA ARG A 30 -21.48 5.56 -9.00
C ARG A 30 -20.44 4.55 -8.53
N VAL A 31 -20.44 3.34 -9.09
CA VAL A 31 -19.59 2.23 -8.68
C VAL A 31 -19.17 1.40 -9.89
N CYS A 32 -17.98 0.80 -9.83
CA CYS A 32 -17.59 -0.21 -10.80
C CYS A 32 -18.51 -1.45 -10.68
N PRO A 33 -19.08 -1.98 -11.78
CA PRO A 33 -19.95 -3.15 -11.72
C PRO A 33 -19.21 -4.44 -11.28
N ARG A 34 -17.89 -4.54 -11.53
CA ARG A 34 -17.04 -5.69 -11.16
C ARG A 34 -16.56 -5.64 -9.72
N CYS A 35 -15.78 -4.63 -9.33
CA CYS A 35 -15.15 -4.57 -8.00
C CYS A 35 -15.96 -3.79 -6.95
N LYS A 36 -17.11 -3.22 -7.33
CA LYS A 36 -17.99 -2.39 -6.48
C LYS A 36 -17.33 -1.14 -5.88
N SER A 37 -16.13 -0.78 -6.33
CA SER A 37 -15.45 0.42 -5.84
C SER A 37 -16.18 1.68 -6.32
N PRO A 38 -16.52 2.62 -5.41
CA PRO A 38 -17.03 3.94 -5.80
C PRO A 38 -15.95 4.80 -6.47
N TYR A 39 -14.69 4.58 -6.10
CA TYR A 39 -13.52 5.27 -6.66
C TYR A 39 -13.01 4.60 -7.95
N TRP A 40 -13.90 4.19 -8.84
CA TRP A 40 -13.54 3.44 -10.04
C TRP A 40 -12.80 4.31 -11.06
N ASN A 41 -13.03 5.62 -11.04
CA ASN A 41 -12.42 6.65 -11.87
C ASN A 41 -11.18 7.29 -11.23
N VAL A 42 -10.75 6.83 -10.06
CA VAL A 42 -9.59 7.36 -9.35
C VAL A 42 -8.46 6.34 -9.44
N PRO A 43 -7.30 6.69 -10.02
CA PRO A 43 -6.15 5.81 -10.01
C PRO A 43 -5.74 5.49 -8.58
N LYS A 44 -5.32 4.24 -8.34
CA LYS A 44 -4.73 3.90 -7.04
C LYS A 44 -3.48 4.75 -6.87
N THR A 45 -3.45 5.56 -5.80
CA THR A 45 -2.19 6.17 -5.35
C THR A 45 -1.23 5.04 -5.06
N LYS A 46 -0.15 4.97 -5.84
CA LYS A 46 0.94 4.05 -5.52
C LYS A 46 1.47 4.48 -4.15
N SER A 47 1.54 3.55 -3.21
CA SER A 47 2.30 3.80 -1.99
C SER A 47 3.72 4.21 -2.40
N PRO A 48 4.34 5.20 -1.72
CA PRO A 48 5.64 5.73 -2.11
C PRO A 48 6.75 4.67 -2.11
N MET A 49 6.49 3.53 -1.49
CA MET A 49 7.34 2.34 -1.53
C MET A 49 6.50 1.07 -1.38
N SER A 50 7.05 -0.05 -1.83
CA SER A 50 6.52 -1.39 -1.60
C SER A 50 6.82 -1.89 -0.18
N TYR A 51 6.11 -2.95 0.21
CA TYR A 51 6.40 -3.65 1.47
C TYR A 51 7.84 -4.21 1.50
N GLN A 52 8.32 -4.78 0.39
CA GLN A 52 9.64 -5.41 0.34
C GLN A 52 10.75 -4.38 0.51
N GLU A 53 10.65 -3.23 -0.17
CA GLU A 53 11.58 -2.12 0.02
C GLU A 53 11.59 -1.66 1.47
N PHE A 54 10.39 -1.50 2.07
CA PHE A 54 10.29 -1.10 3.46
C PHE A 54 10.96 -2.10 4.40
N ALA A 55 10.62 -3.38 4.31
CA ALA A 55 11.18 -4.41 5.16
C ALA A 55 12.70 -4.54 4.99
N ASN A 56 13.21 -4.47 3.76
CA ASN A 56 14.64 -4.53 3.47
C ASN A 56 15.40 -3.32 4.03
N THR A 57 14.82 -2.12 3.93
CA THR A 57 15.43 -0.92 4.51
C THR A 57 15.49 -1.01 6.04
N ILE A 58 14.39 -1.42 6.69
CA ILE A 58 14.37 -1.59 8.16
C ILE A 58 15.38 -2.65 8.59
N LYS A 59 15.44 -3.79 7.88
CA LYS A 59 16.41 -4.85 8.14
C LYS A 59 17.85 -4.38 8.02
N SER A 60 18.17 -3.68 6.93
CA SER A 60 19.52 -3.15 6.70
C SER A 60 19.95 -2.17 7.79
N VAL A 61 19.04 -1.34 8.31
CA VAL A 61 19.37 -0.40 9.40
C VAL A 61 19.60 -1.15 10.71
N LEU A 62 18.73 -2.09 11.06
CA LEU A 62 18.86 -2.85 12.31
C LEU A 62 20.10 -3.76 12.32
N ASP A 63 20.41 -4.43 11.21
CA ASP A 63 21.60 -5.28 11.07
C ASP A 63 22.91 -4.48 11.17
N LYS A 64 22.94 -3.24 10.62
CA LYS A 64 24.14 -2.39 10.65
C LYS A 64 24.47 -1.85 12.04
N GLU A 65 23.44 -1.53 12.82
CA GLU A 65 23.62 -0.91 14.14
C GLU A 65 23.83 -1.96 15.23
N GLY A 66 23.26 -3.15 15.07
CA GLY A 66 23.43 -4.26 16.01
C GLY A 66 22.82 -4.00 17.40
N ASN A 67 22.03 -2.92 17.56
CA ASN A 67 21.36 -2.56 18.81
C ASN A 67 19.84 -2.38 18.62
N PRO A 68 19.04 -2.54 19.69
CA PRO A 68 17.61 -2.25 19.63
C PRO A 68 17.36 -0.76 19.45
N MET A 69 16.60 -0.38 18.41
CA MET A 69 16.34 1.02 18.05
C MET A 69 14.87 1.38 18.13
N THR A 70 14.54 2.63 18.43
CA THR A 70 13.16 3.12 18.34
C THR A 70 12.76 3.38 16.89
N TRP A 71 11.45 3.39 16.62
CA TRP A 71 10.92 3.77 15.30
C TRP A 71 11.43 5.13 14.82
N THR A 72 11.54 6.11 15.72
CA THR A 72 11.98 7.46 15.36
C THR A 72 13.42 7.45 14.85
N GLU A 73 14.30 6.69 15.50
CA GLU A 73 15.70 6.55 15.10
C GLU A 73 15.82 5.82 13.76
N ILE A 74 15.11 4.70 13.60
CA ILE A 74 15.08 3.92 12.35
C ILE A 74 14.58 4.79 11.19
N ARG A 75 13.45 5.49 11.38
CA ARG A 75 12.87 6.39 10.38
C ARG A 75 13.85 7.49 9.96
N THR A 76 14.59 8.03 10.91
CA THR A 76 15.56 9.11 10.67
C THR A 76 16.75 8.59 9.88
N LYS A 77 17.33 7.45 10.25
CA LYS A 77 18.45 6.83 9.52
C LYS A 77 18.06 6.33 8.13
N ALA A 78 16.85 5.78 7.99
CA ALA A 78 16.33 5.28 6.72
C ALA A 78 15.73 6.38 5.82
N HIS A 79 15.68 7.63 6.27
CA HIS A 79 15.04 8.75 5.56
C HIS A 79 13.63 8.42 5.03
N LEU A 80 12.84 7.71 5.83
CA LEU A 80 11.52 7.24 5.40
C LEU A 80 10.51 8.39 5.37
N PRO A 81 9.69 8.51 4.31
CA PRO A 81 8.67 9.56 4.20
C PRO A 81 7.49 9.36 5.16
N GLN A 82 7.38 8.17 5.76
CA GLN A 82 6.27 7.78 6.62
C GLN A 82 6.43 8.35 8.02
N LYS A 83 5.40 9.04 8.54
CA LYS A 83 5.42 9.56 9.92
C LYS A 83 5.35 8.45 10.97
N TRP A 84 4.59 7.40 10.70
CA TRP A 84 4.38 6.24 11.58
C TRP A 84 4.50 4.95 10.76
N PRO A 85 4.92 3.82 11.36
CA PRO A 85 4.99 2.56 10.66
C PRO A 85 3.59 2.00 10.45
N ASN A 86 3.34 1.40 9.29
CA ASN A 86 2.08 0.71 9.03
C ASN A 86 1.98 -0.57 9.87
N ASN A 87 1.03 -0.66 10.80
CA ASN A 87 0.86 -1.81 11.69
C ASN A 87 0.79 -3.16 10.95
N LYS A 88 0.13 -3.22 9.78
CA LYS A 88 0.07 -4.45 8.99
C LYS A 88 1.43 -4.88 8.46
N TRP A 89 2.30 -3.91 8.15
CA TRP A 89 3.68 -4.19 7.73
C TRP A 89 4.55 -4.59 8.91
N VAL A 90 4.34 -3.99 10.09
CA VAL A 90 5.04 -4.39 11.32
C VAL A 90 4.75 -5.85 11.64
N TYR A 91 3.49 -6.25 11.76
CA TYR A 91 3.12 -7.66 12.03
C TYR A 91 3.69 -8.61 10.98
N ARG A 92 3.71 -8.19 9.71
CA ARG A 92 4.30 -8.99 8.64
C ARG A 92 5.82 -9.12 8.79
N MET A 93 6.52 -8.07 9.23
CA MET A 93 7.96 -8.12 9.48
C MET A 93 8.33 -8.98 10.69
N GLU A 94 7.48 -9.03 11.72
CA GLU A 94 7.68 -9.93 12.87
C GLU A 94 7.76 -11.39 12.40
N ASP A 95 6.92 -11.76 11.43
CA ASP A 95 6.91 -13.09 10.81
C ASP A 95 8.01 -13.30 9.75
N ASN A 96 8.23 -12.33 8.86
CA ASN A 96 9.09 -12.51 7.68
C ASN A 96 10.57 -12.27 7.93
N ILE A 97 10.91 -11.33 8.81
CA ILE A 97 12.30 -10.94 9.08
C ILE A 97 12.68 -11.09 10.56
N GLY A 98 11.84 -11.74 11.37
CA GLY A 98 12.12 -11.94 12.79
C GLY A 98 12.18 -10.64 13.59
N LEU A 99 11.40 -9.62 13.19
CA LEU A 99 11.36 -8.36 13.92
C LEU A 99 10.77 -8.59 15.32
N VAL A 100 11.47 -8.13 16.35
CA VAL A 100 11.01 -8.16 17.74
C VAL A 100 10.83 -6.74 18.24
N ARG A 101 9.69 -6.50 18.90
CA ARG A 101 9.37 -5.23 19.57
C ARG A 101 9.41 -5.41 21.08
N GLU A 102 10.43 -4.87 21.71
CA GLU A 102 10.61 -4.91 23.16
C GLU A 102 10.22 -3.57 23.77
N LYS A 103 9.42 -3.62 24.85
CA LYS A 103 9.05 -2.42 25.60
C LYS A 103 10.04 -2.24 26.74
N ASP A 104 10.70 -1.09 26.76
CA ASP A 104 11.64 -0.72 27.82
C ASP A 104 10.91 -0.39 29.13
N HIS A 105 11.67 -0.28 30.22
CA HIS A 105 11.19 0.17 31.53
C HIS A 105 10.49 1.54 31.45
N ASN A 106 10.99 2.43 30.58
CA ASN A 106 10.38 3.75 30.32
C ASN A 106 9.16 3.70 29.38
N GLY A 107 8.72 2.50 28.99
CA GLY A 107 7.55 2.28 28.12
C GLY A 107 7.78 2.50 26.63
N ILE A 108 9.04 2.75 26.22
CA ILE A 108 9.43 2.99 24.82
C ILE A 108 9.58 1.65 24.09
N ILE A 109 9.01 1.55 22.88
CA ILE A 109 9.14 0.35 22.03
C ILE A 109 10.44 0.44 21.23
N ARG A 110 11.33 -0.53 21.45
CA ARG A 110 12.55 -0.75 20.67
C ARG A 110 12.41 -1.97 19.78
N TRP A 111 12.97 -1.86 18.60
CA TRP A 111 12.89 -2.81 17.51
C TRP A 111 14.27 -3.43 17.34
N ARG A 112 14.32 -4.76 17.27
CA ARG A 112 15.54 -5.51 16.94
C ARG A 112 15.19 -6.67 16.02
N ILE A 113 16.18 -7.20 15.34
CA ILE A 113 16.05 -8.44 14.57
C ILE A 113 16.62 -9.57 15.40
N GLN A 114 15.92 -10.71 15.39
CA GLN A 114 16.32 -11.95 16.05
C GLN A 114 16.95 -12.92 15.05
#